data_AF-A0A9X7Z8H9-F1
#
_entry.id   AF-A0A9X7Z8H9-F1
#
_cell.length_a   1.000
_cell.length_b   1.000
_cell.length_c   1.000
_cell.angle_alpha   90.00
_cell.angle_beta   90.00
_cell.angle_gamma   90.00
#
_symmetry.space_group_name_H-M   'P 1'
#
loop_
_entity.id
_entity.type
_entity.pdbx_description
1 polymer ?
#
loop_
_entity_poly.entity_id
_entity_poly.type
_entity_poly.pdbx_seq_one_letter_code
_entity_poly.pdbx_strand_id
1 'polypeptide(L)'
;MRTKSRWGWLIALPLITVLALFGYWVHQYATHATPEKAQATYNPHVGPFETVKFAKGVVLFTPSGQGNSFTAWYMTKNFGGWHVSATSQAAEDLSPHNYNVDFEPFTYDGQTFVWGTAMLPIKEIVYHHNGKTFTAKVGKYPVWYMVLPFKQTLFPHSEWTMVLPNGKTAPLFK
;
A
#
# COMPACT_ATOMS: atom_id res chain seq x y z
N MET A 1 23.99 18.40 59.03
CA MET A 1 23.15 17.57 58.13
C MET A 1 22.58 18.47 57.03
N ARG A 2 23.07 18.34 55.79
CA ARG A 2 22.67 19.21 54.67
C ARG A 2 21.47 18.56 53.97
N THR A 3 20.26 19.00 54.29
CA THR A 3 19.01 18.64 53.60
C THR A 3 18.95 19.29 52.21
N LYS A 4 19.86 18.92 51.32
CA LYS A 4 19.86 19.33 49.92
C LYS A 4 19.82 18.08 49.05
N SER A 5 18.61 17.59 48.76
CA SER A 5 18.46 16.55 47.74
C SER A 5 17.01 16.44 47.27
N ARG A 6 16.02 16.44 48.17
CA ARG A 6 14.63 16.15 47.80
C ARG A 6 14.00 17.15 46.81
N TRP A 7 14.28 18.45 46.93
CA TRP A 7 13.73 19.47 46.03
C TRP A 7 14.35 19.49 44.62
N GLY A 8 15.63 19.13 44.50
CA GLY A 8 16.29 19.02 43.19
C GLY A 8 15.69 17.88 42.37
N TRP A 9 15.39 16.75 43.00
CA TRP A 9 14.70 15.62 42.36
C TRP A 9 13.26 15.97 41.94
N LEU A 10 12.51 16.73 42.75
CA LEU A 10 11.15 17.15 42.43
C LEU A 10 11.06 18.05 41.18
N ILE A 11 12.13 18.76 40.80
CA ILE A 11 12.18 19.61 39.60
C ILE A 11 12.89 18.88 38.44
N ALA A 12 13.94 18.11 38.74
CA ALA A 12 14.69 17.36 37.73
C ALA A 12 13.87 16.23 37.12
N LEU A 13 13.05 15.51 37.91
CA LEU A 13 12.21 14.42 37.40
C LEU A 13 11.18 14.91 36.36
N PRO A 14 10.38 15.98 36.60
CA PRO A 14 9.50 16.54 35.59
C PRO A 14 10.26 16.99 34.33
N LEU A 15 11.42 17.64 34.48
CA LEU A 15 12.19 18.14 33.35
C LEU A 15 12.73 17.00 32.47
N ILE A 16 13.30 15.96 33.10
CA ILE A 16 13.75 14.74 32.40
C ILE A 16 12.57 14.06 31.71
N THR A 17 11.40 14.00 32.36
CA THR A 17 10.19 13.42 31.78
C THR A 17 9.74 14.21 30.55
N VAL A 18 9.71 15.54 30.62
CA VAL A 18 9.37 16.40 29.47
C VAL A 18 10.37 16.21 28.33
N LEU A 19 11.67 16.16 28.62
CA LEU A 19 12.70 15.93 27.61
C LEU A 19 12.59 14.53 26.97
N ALA A 20 12.29 13.50 27.76
CA ALA A 20 12.07 12.14 27.26
C ALA A 20 10.82 12.07 26.38
N LEU A 21 9.72 12.70 26.78
CA LEU A 21 8.49 12.79 25.99
C LEU A 21 8.71 13.56 24.69
N PHE A 22 9.44 14.68 24.74
CA PHE A 22 9.78 15.45 23.56
C PHE A 22 10.70 14.67 22.62
N GLY A 23 11.73 14.01 23.16
CA GLY A 23 12.62 13.15 22.38
C GLY A 23 11.88 11.99 21.71
N TYR A 24 10.98 11.33 22.44
CA TYR A 24 10.10 10.29 21.90
C TYR A 24 9.20 10.85 20.78
N TRP A 25 8.59 12.01 21.00
CA TRP A 25 7.72 12.66 20.02
C TRP A 25 8.48 13.03 18.73
N VAL A 26 9.66 13.64 18.86
CA VAL A 26 10.53 13.96 17.71
C VAL A 26 10.96 12.70 16.97
N HIS A 27 11.30 11.63 17.68
CA HIS A 27 11.66 10.35 17.07
C HIS A 27 10.48 9.76 16.28
N GLN A 28 9.29 9.70 16.87
CA GLN A 28 8.07 9.21 16.20
C GLN A 28 7.74 10.03 14.95
N TYR A 29 7.82 11.36 15.06
CA TYR A 29 7.58 12.24 13.91
C TYR A 29 8.60 12.01 12.80
N ALA A 30 9.88 11.81 13.14
CA ALA A 30 10.95 11.57 12.17
C ALA A 30 10.80 10.24 11.43
N THR A 31 10.39 9.17 12.13
CA THR A 31 10.18 7.83 11.56
C THR A 31 8.89 7.71 10.76
N HIS A 32 7.91 8.59 10.99
CA HIS A 32 6.63 8.62 10.26
C HIS A 32 6.47 9.86 9.36
N ALA A 33 7.57 10.56 9.05
CA ALA A 33 7.54 11.81 8.29
C ALA A 33 7.09 11.63 6.82
N THR A 34 7.37 10.47 6.23
CA THR A 34 6.97 10.12 4.86
C THR A 34 6.33 8.73 4.83
N PRO A 35 5.54 8.41 3.79
CA PRO A 35 4.98 7.06 3.62
C PRO A 35 6.05 5.97 3.64
N GLU A 36 7.18 6.19 2.98
CA GLU A 36 8.27 5.23 2.85
C GLU A 36 8.97 4.99 4.19
N LYS A 37 9.22 6.06 4.96
CA LYS A 37 9.77 5.92 6.31
C LYS A 37 8.81 5.18 7.23
N ALA A 38 7.52 5.51 7.16
CA ALA A 38 6.50 4.81 7.92
C ALA A 38 6.47 3.33 7.53
N GLN A 39 6.49 2.98 6.24
CA GLN A 39 6.56 1.58 5.79
C GLN A 39 7.85 0.89 6.28
N ALA A 40 8.99 1.56 6.24
CA ALA A 40 10.27 1.02 6.73
C ALA A 40 10.26 0.71 8.24
N THR A 41 9.40 1.35 9.04
CA THR A 41 9.22 0.94 10.45
C THR A 41 8.55 -0.42 10.60
N TYR A 42 7.74 -0.84 9.61
CA TYR A 42 7.10 -2.16 9.58
C TYR A 42 7.98 -3.21 8.91
N ASN A 43 8.62 -2.87 7.79
CA ASN A 43 9.54 -3.75 7.10
C ASN A 43 10.75 -2.97 6.54
N PRO A 44 11.86 -2.88 7.30
CA PRO A 44 13.02 -2.08 6.92
C PRO A 44 13.87 -2.69 5.80
N HIS A 45 13.61 -3.95 5.43
CA HIS A 45 14.44 -4.69 4.47
C HIS A 45 13.96 -4.54 3.01
N VAL A 46 12.80 -3.92 2.80
CA VAL A 46 12.22 -3.74 1.47
C VAL A 46 11.88 -2.26 1.27
N GLY A 47 12.29 -1.71 0.13
CA GLY A 47 11.93 -0.36 -0.28
C GLY A 47 10.81 -0.38 -1.31
N PRO A 48 9.91 0.62 -1.31
CA PRO A 48 8.87 0.69 -2.31
C PRO A 48 9.47 1.01 -3.68
N PHE A 49 9.01 0.29 -4.70
CA PHE A 49 9.40 0.55 -6.08
C PHE A 49 8.40 1.43 -6.82
N GLU A 50 7.19 1.57 -6.30
CA GLU A 50 6.15 2.42 -6.87
C GLU A 50 5.23 2.98 -5.77
N THR A 51 4.81 4.23 -5.96
CA THR A 51 3.93 4.98 -5.05
C THR A 51 2.81 5.61 -5.85
N VAL A 52 1.56 5.32 -5.48
CA VAL A 52 0.37 5.77 -6.21
C VAL A 52 -0.54 6.57 -5.28
N LYS A 53 -1.02 7.73 -5.73
CA LYS A 53 -2.02 8.50 -4.97
C LYS A 53 -3.37 7.80 -5.05
N PHE A 54 -4.03 7.61 -3.91
CA PHE A 54 -5.34 6.97 -3.84
C PHE A 54 -6.15 7.52 -2.66
N ALA A 55 -7.39 7.94 -2.93
CA ALA A 55 -8.26 8.60 -1.95
C ALA A 55 -7.51 9.77 -1.27
N LYS A 56 -7.55 9.86 0.07
CA LYS A 56 -6.78 10.85 0.86
C LYS A 56 -5.34 10.42 1.19
N GLY A 57 -4.88 9.29 0.66
CA GLY A 57 -3.61 8.66 1.01
C GLY A 57 -2.76 8.29 -0.20
N VAL A 58 -1.85 7.33 0.02
CA VAL A 58 -1.04 6.73 -1.04
C VAL A 58 -0.99 5.21 -0.87
N VAL A 59 -0.80 4.48 -1.96
CA VAL A 59 -0.47 3.06 -1.96
C VAL A 59 1.00 2.91 -2.33
N LEU A 60 1.76 2.20 -1.50
CA LEU A 60 3.15 1.84 -1.78
C LEU A 60 3.21 0.37 -2.19
N PHE A 61 3.99 0.04 -3.21
CA PHE A 61 4.26 -1.34 -3.59
C PHE A 61 5.69 -1.74 -3.22
N THR A 62 5.83 -2.84 -2.49
CA THR A 62 7.13 -3.41 -2.11
C THR A 62 7.21 -4.88 -2.54
N PRO A 63 8.40 -5.43 -2.83
CA PRO A 63 8.56 -6.88 -2.83
C PRO A 63 8.30 -7.44 -1.42
N SER A 64 7.75 -8.65 -1.30
CA SER A 64 7.48 -9.27 0.01
C SER A 64 8.70 -10.02 0.58
N GLY A 65 9.82 -10.09 -0.15
CA GLY A 65 11.04 -10.79 0.25
C GLY A 65 11.03 -12.32 0.03
N GLN A 66 9.88 -12.90 -0.32
CA GLN A 66 9.74 -14.30 -0.72
C GLN A 66 9.18 -14.41 -2.14
N GLY A 67 9.95 -15.02 -3.05
CA GLY A 67 9.50 -15.36 -4.41
C GLY A 67 8.95 -14.17 -5.21
N ASN A 68 7.98 -14.44 -6.07
CA ASN A 68 7.29 -13.46 -6.92
C ASN A 68 6.08 -12.82 -6.21
N SER A 69 6.20 -12.53 -4.90
CA SER A 69 5.14 -11.90 -4.10
C SER A 69 5.42 -10.42 -3.86
N PHE A 70 4.35 -9.63 -3.88
CA PHE A 70 4.35 -8.19 -3.70
C PHE A 70 3.36 -7.81 -2.60
N THR A 71 3.66 -6.74 -1.88
CA THR A 71 2.77 -6.17 -0.86
C THR A 71 2.39 -4.76 -1.26
N ALA A 72 1.10 -4.45 -1.19
CA ALA A 72 0.61 -3.08 -1.27
C ALA A 72 0.28 -2.56 0.13
N TRP A 73 0.76 -1.36 0.42
CA TRP A 73 0.58 -0.67 1.69
C TRP A 73 -0.26 0.58 1.46
N TYR A 74 -1.52 0.58 1.91
CA TYR A 74 -2.31 1.80 1.90
C TYR A 74 -1.93 2.66 3.11
N MET A 75 -1.37 3.83 2.83
CA MET A 75 -0.81 4.77 3.79
C MET A 75 -1.67 6.02 3.88
N THR A 76 -1.99 6.42 5.10
CA THR A 76 -2.72 7.66 5.39
C THR A 76 -1.94 8.53 6.34
N LYS A 77 -2.21 9.83 6.33
CA LYS A 77 -1.55 10.80 7.21
C LYS A 77 -2.53 11.28 8.29
N ASN A 78 -2.09 11.26 9.54
CA ASN A 78 -2.78 11.90 10.66
C ASN A 78 -1.82 12.88 11.37
N PHE A 79 -2.24 13.41 12.53
CA PHE A 79 -1.45 14.37 13.30
C PHE A 79 -0.06 13.83 13.72
N GLY A 80 0.07 12.52 13.94
CA GLY A 80 1.33 11.86 14.32
C GLY A 80 2.24 11.52 13.14
N GLY A 81 1.79 11.71 11.89
CA GLY A 81 2.53 11.38 10.68
C GLY A 81 1.81 10.37 9.79
N TRP A 82 2.57 9.77 8.87
CA TRP A 82 2.11 8.70 7.98
C TRP A 82 2.04 7.38 8.73
N HIS A 83 1.02 6.58 8.46
CA HIS A 83 0.84 5.26 9.05
C HIS A 83 0.18 4.32 8.05
N VAL A 84 0.35 3.02 8.29
CA VAL A 84 -0.30 1.97 7.52
C VAL A 84 -1.77 1.88 7.95
N SER A 85 -2.68 2.04 6.99
CA SER A 85 -4.13 1.86 7.18
C SER A 85 -4.60 0.48 6.76
N ALA A 86 -4.00 -0.08 5.70
CA ALA A 86 -4.27 -1.44 5.27
C ALA A 86 -3.07 -2.00 4.51
N THR A 87 -2.98 -3.32 4.47
CA THR A 87 -2.03 -4.06 3.65
C THR A 87 -2.78 -5.18 2.94
N SER A 88 -2.30 -5.52 1.75
CA SER A 88 -2.67 -6.76 1.09
C SER A 88 -1.47 -7.31 0.32
N GLN A 89 -1.54 -8.59 -0.02
CA GLN A 89 -0.47 -9.30 -0.71
C GLN A 89 -1.04 -9.97 -1.94
N ALA A 90 -0.28 -9.94 -3.03
CA ALA A 90 -0.57 -10.68 -4.24
C ALA A 90 0.72 -11.38 -4.68
N ALA A 91 0.60 -12.54 -5.31
CA ALA A 91 1.77 -13.24 -5.83
C ALA A 91 1.54 -13.75 -7.24
N GLU A 92 2.60 -13.79 -8.02
CA GLU A 92 2.60 -14.51 -9.28
C GLU A 92 2.50 -16.03 -9.02
N ASP A 93 1.89 -16.77 -9.95
CA ASP A 93 1.85 -18.24 -9.97
C ASP A 93 1.09 -18.97 -8.83
N LEU A 94 0.39 -18.27 -7.93
CA LEU A 94 -0.43 -18.93 -6.89
C LEU A 94 -1.80 -19.42 -7.39
N SER A 95 -2.25 -18.98 -8.56
CA SER A 95 -3.56 -19.39 -9.08
C SER A 95 -3.48 -20.80 -9.69
N PRO A 96 -4.25 -21.78 -9.17
CA PRO A 96 -4.28 -23.12 -9.74
C PRO A 96 -4.88 -23.08 -11.15
N HIS A 97 -4.00 -23.10 -12.15
CA HIS A 97 -4.22 -23.47 -13.54
C HIS A 97 -5.24 -22.69 -14.40
N ASN A 98 -5.96 -21.67 -13.91
CA ASN A 98 -7.00 -21.00 -14.71
C ASN A 98 -7.06 -19.47 -14.70
N TYR A 99 -6.27 -18.77 -13.87
CA TYR A 99 -6.33 -17.30 -13.79
C TYR A 99 -4.99 -16.67 -14.14
N ASN A 100 -5.01 -15.70 -15.05
CA ASN A 100 -3.81 -14.98 -15.48
C ASN A 100 -3.46 -13.81 -14.54
N VAL A 101 -4.28 -13.55 -13.51
CA VAL A 101 -4.07 -12.48 -12.53
C VAL A 101 -4.50 -12.94 -11.14
N ASP A 102 -3.83 -12.39 -10.14
CA ASP A 102 -4.25 -12.37 -8.74
C ASP A 102 -4.43 -10.91 -8.34
N PHE A 103 -5.48 -10.55 -7.58
CA PHE A 103 -5.75 -9.15 -7.26
C PHE A 103 -6.53 -8.96 -5.96
N GLU A 104 -6.28 -7.80 -5.34
CA GLU A 104 -6.88 -7.38 -4.08
C GLU A 104 -7.38 -5.93 -4.17
N PRO A 105 -8.58 -5.62 -3.67
CA PRO A 105 -9.12 -4.27 -3.66
C PRO A 105 -8.91 -3.54 -2.32
N PHE A 106 -8.63 -2.24 -2.38
CA PHE A 106 -8.84 -1.30 -1.26
C PHE A 106 -9.99 -0.36 -1.59
N THR A 107 -10.93 -0.17 -0.66
CA THR A 107 -12.04 0.78 -0.83
C THR A 107 -11.98 1.87 0.24
N TYR A 108 -11.74 3.11 -0.18
CA TYR A 108 -11.64 4.28 0.72
C TYR A 108 -12.24 5.51 0.06
N ASP A 109 -12.90 6.37 0.85
CA ASP A 109 -13.55 7.62 0.41
C ASP A 109 -14.44 7.45 -0.85
N GLY A 110 -15.15 6.31 -0.95
CA GLY A 110 -16.05 6.03 -2.07
C GLY A 110 -15.33 5.66 -3.38
N GLN A 111 -14.00 5.51 -3.37
CA GLN A 111 -13.19 5.03 -4.49
C GLN A 111 -12.69 3.62 -4.22
N THR A 112 -12.32 2.90 -5.28
CA THR A 112 -11.76 1.56 -5.18
C THR A 112 -10.43 1.49 -5.92
N PHE A 113 -9.38 1.11 -5.21
CA PHE A 113 -8.08 0.79 -5.76
C PHE A 113 -8.02 -0.71 -5.96
N VAL A 114 -7.88 -1.17 -7.20
CA VAL A 114 -7.71 -2.59 -7.50
C VAL A 114 -6.27 -2.76 -7.94
N TRP A 115 -5.56 -3.71 -7.36
CA TRP A 115 -4.19 -4.00 -7.76
C TRP A 115 -3.92 -5.48 -7.66
N GLY A 116 -2.86 -5.92 -8.32
CA GLY A 116 -2.53 -7.33 -8.33
C GLY A 116 -1.28 -7.65 -9.09
N THR A 117 -1.05 -8.95 -9.28
CA THR A 117 -0.04 -9.49 -10.17
C THR A 117 -0.69 -10.04 -11.45
N ALA A 118 0.08 -10.10 -12.54
CA ALA A 118 -0.35 -10.61 -13.82
C ALA A 118 0.73 -11.54 -14.40
N MET A 119 0.32 -12.72 -14.86
CA MET A 119 1.19 -13.64 -15.60
C MET A 119 1.40 -13.09 -17.02
N LEU A 120 2.66 -12.87 -17.39
CA LEU A 120 3.01 -12.41 -18.72
C LEU A 120 2.68 -13.48 -19.78
N PRO A 121 2.25 -13.11 -21.00
CA PRO A 121 2.36 -11.77 -21.56
C PRO A 121 1.01 -11.03 -21.59
N ILE A 122 0.67 -10.32 -20.52
CA ILE A 122 -0.41 -9.32 -20.49
C ILE A 122 0.21 -7.93 -20.64
N LYS A 123 -0.31 -7.13 -21.56
CA LYS A 123 0.11 -5.73 -21.74
C LYS A 123 -0.77 -4.79 -20.91
N GLU A 124 -2.09 -4.97 -21.01
CA GLU A 124 -3.07 -4.14 -20.32
C GLU A 124 -4.21 -4.98 -19.78
N ILE A 125 -4.76 -4.56 -18.66
CA ILE A 125 -5.95 -5.12 -18.04
C ILE A 125 -7.05 -4.06 -18.14
N VAL A 126 -8.22 -4.48 -18.60
CA VAL A 126 -9.35 -3.59 -18.86
C VAL A 126 -10.56 -4.08 -18.07
N TYR A 127 -11.12 -3.18 -17.27
CA TYR A 127 -12.35 -3.38 -16.52
C TYR A 127 -13.48 -2.59 -17.17
N HIS A 128 -14.61 -3.26 -17.39
CA HIS A 128 -15.79 -2.72 -18.06
C HIS A 128 -16.92 -2.55 -17.05
N HIS A 129 -17.31 -1.32 -16.76
CA HIS A 129 -18.35 -1.05 -15.76
C HIS A 129 -19.30 0.04 -16.24
N ASN A 130 -20.61 -0.28 -16.28
CA ASN A 130 -21.67 0.64 -16.71
C ASN A 130 -21.37 1.34 -18.06
N GLY A 131 -20.87 0.59 -19.04
CA GLY A 131 -20.52 1.10 -20.37
C GLY A 131 -19.26 1.97 -20.43
N LYS A 132 -18.50 2.06 -19.33
CA LYS A 132 -17.19 2.72 -19.28
C LYS A 132 -16.07 1.69 -19.15
N THR A 133 -14.91 2.03 -19.70
CA THR A 133 -13.70 1.22 -19.58
C THR A 133 -12.68 1.90 -18.68
N PHE A 134 -12.03 1.09 -17.86
CA PHE A 134 -10.92 1.49 -17.01
C PHE A 134 -9.74 0.58 -17.34
N THR A 135 -8.57 1.16 -17.57
CA THR A 135 -7.40 0.41 -18.06
C THR A 135 -6.23 0.54 -17.09
N ALA A 136 -5.59 -0.59 -16.83
CA ALA A 136 -4.36 -0.71 -16.06
C ALA A 136 -3.26 -1.25 -16.97
N LYS A 137 -2.09 -0.62 -16.92
CA LYS A 137 -0.90 -1.17 -17.58
C LYS A 137 -0.18 -2.09 -16.61
N VAL A 138 0.34 -3.20 -17.13
CA VAL A 138 1.27 -4.04 -16.36
C VAL A 138 2.62 -3.33 -16.39
N GLY A 139 3.16 -3.03 -15.20
CA GLY A 139 4.37 -2.22 -15.03
C GLY A 139 5.66 -2.98 -15.35
N LYS A 140 6.77 -2.46 -14.82
CA LYS A 140 8.10 -3.11 -14.91
C LYS A 140 8.17 -4.42 -14.11
N TYR A 141 7.43 -4.47 -13.00
CA TYR A 141 7.13 -5.69 -12.26
C TYR A 141 5.84 -6.30 -12.82
N PRO A 142 5.53 -7.58 -12.59
CA PRO A 142 4.23 -8.17 -12.96
C PRO A 142 3.05 -7.55 -12.18
N VAL A 143 3.25 -6.41 -11.52
CA VAL A 143 2.24 -5.65 -10.78
C VAL A 143 1.46 -4.74 -11.71
N TRP A 144 0.16 -4.69 -11.49
CA TRP A 144 -0.77 -3.78 -12.15
C TRP A 144 -1.69 -3.16 -11.10
N TYR A 145 -2.25 -1.99 -11.42
CA TYR A 145 -3.25 -1.35 -10.57
C TYR A 145 -4.17 -0.44 -11.37
N MET A 146 -5.33 -0.16 -10.77
CA MET A 146 -6.39 0.65 -11.32
C MET A 146 -7.09 1.43 -10.20
N VAL A 147 -7.40 2.70 -10.46
CA VAL A 147 -8.22 3.51 -9.56
C VAL A 147 -9.60 3.68 -10.16
N LEU A 148 -10.60 3.12 -9.50
CA LEU A 148 -12.01 3.27 -9.84
C LEU A 148 -12.60 4.43 -9.05
N PRO A 149 -13.28 5.39 -9.70
CA PRO A 149 -13.84 6.57 -9.03
C PRO A 149 -15.14 6.28 -8.26
N PHE A 150 -15.44 5.00 -8.00
CA PHE A 150 -16.63 4.53 -7.31
C PHE A 150 -16.29 3.35 -6.40
N LYS A 151 -17.21 3.05 -5.48
CA LYS A 151 -17.14 1.90 -4.59
C LYS A 151 -17.53 0.64 -5.37
N GLN A 152 -16.61 -0.30 -5.46
CA GLN A 152 -16.80 -1.61 -6.07
C GLN A 152 -16.45 -2.69 -5.04
N THR A 153 -17.39 -3.58 -4.77
CA THR A 153 -17.21 -4.67 -3.78
C THR A 153 -17.25 -6.05 -4.41
N LEU A 154 -17.83 -6.16 -5.61
CA LEU A 154 -17.92 -7.40 -6.38
C LEU A 154 -17.23 -7.16 -7.71
N PHE A 155 -16.42 -8.10 -8.19
CA PHE A 155 -15.73 -7.97 -9.46
C PHE A 155 -16.19 -9.10 -10.38
N PRO A 156 -17.28 -8.91 -11.15
CA PRO A 156 -17.78 -9.97 -12.03
C PRO A 156 -16.72 -10.30 -13.08
N HIS A 157 -16.36 -11.58 -13.20
CA HIS A 157 -15.31 -12.01 -14.13
C HIS A 157 -15.59 -11.61 -15.59
N SER A 158 -16.86 -11.53 -15.97
CA SER A 158 -17.31 -11.10 -17.31
C SER A 158 -16.99 -9.63 -17.62
N GLU A 159 -16.75 -8.80 -16.61
CA GLU A 159 -16.40 -7.39 -16.76
C GLU A 159 -14.90 -7.17 -17.01
N TRP A 160 -14.10 -8.23 -17.06
CA TRP A 160 -12.64 -8.12 -17.19
C TRP A 160 -12.12 -8.72 -18.49
N THR A 161 -11.29 -7.93 -19.17
CA THR A 161 -10.56 -8.36 -20.36
C THR A 161 -9.08 -7.99 -20.24
N MET A 162 -8.23 -8.69 -20.96
CA MET A 162 -6.82 -8.38 -21.13
C MET A 162 -6.50 -8.04 -22.58
N VAL A 163 -5.52 -7.17 -22.76
CA VAL A 163 -4.88 -6.89 -24.05
C VAL A 163 -3.51 -7.56 -24.05
N LEU A 164 -3.28 -8.43 -25.04
CA LEU A 164 -2.00 -9.11 -25.26
C LEU A 164 -1.02 -8.17 -26.00
N PRO A 165 0.30 -8.45 -25.99
CA PRO A 165 1.29 -7.62 -26.70
C PRO A 165 1.02 -7.46 -28.20
N ASN A 166 0.35 -8.43 -28.82
CA ASN A 166 -0.06 -8.37 -30.22
C ASN A 166 -1.34 -7.53 -30.47
N GLY A 167 -1.88 -6.88 -29.44
CA GLY A 167 -3.08 -6.06 -29.51
C GLY A 167 -4.41 -6.82 -29.45
N LYS A 168 -4.39 -8.16 -29.42
CA LYS A 168 -5.62 -8.95 -29.28
C LYS A 168 -6.19 -8.81 -27.88
N THR A 169 -7.51 -8.74 -27.81
CA THR A 169 -8.27 -8.74 -26.54
C THR A 169 -8.79 -10.14 -26.24
N ALA A 170 -8.73 -10.56 -24.99
CA ALA A 170 -9.27 -11.83 -24.50
C ALA A 170 -9.90 -11.64 -23.11
N PRO A 171 -10.81 -12.53 -22.66
CA PRO A 171 -11.27 -12.55 -21.27
C PRO A 171 -10.08 -12.68 -20.31
N LEU A 172 -10.11 -11.93 -19.21
CA LEU A 172 -9.06 -12.00 -18.19
C LEU A 172 -9.15 -13.30 -17.38
N PHE A 173 -10.38 -13.71 -17.07
CA PHE A 173 -10.72 -14.93 -16.36
C PHE A 173 -11.38 -15.91 -17.35
N LYS A 174 -11.01 -17.19 -17.27
CA LYS A 174 -11.64 -18.28 -18.03
C LYS A 174 -12.85 -18.85 -17.30
#